data_AF-A0A811GBH0-F1
#
_entry.id   AF-A0A811GBH0-F1
#
_cell.length_a   1.000
_cell.length_b   1.000
_cell.length_c   1.000
_cell.angle_alpha   90.00
_cell.angle_beta   90.00
_cell.angle_gamma   90.00
#
_symmetry.space_group_name_H-M   'P 1'
#
loop_
_entity.id
_entity.type
_entity.pdbx_description
1 polymer ?
#
loop_
_entity_poly.entity_id
_entity_poly.type
_entity_poly.pdbx_seq_one_letter_code
_entity_poly.pdbx_strand_id
1 'polypeptide(L)'
;MNKQIKNFLQSGVIAACLTAPVFSHADMAQVMALVNDPSTAPAVKRCEGNANCNAFVALSRQWQVIPKDDPLRYFIYSGDLNALIREGKDLREQKLMDLDDFAYQVFDYHAENGNDRWLYVKGLCVLKYVQRTQFAQP
;
A
#
# COMPACT_ATOMS: atom_id res chain seq x y z
N MET A 1 -25.04 61.78 -14.79
CA MET A 1 -26.09 61.17 -15.61
C MET A 1 -25.44 60.10 -16.48
N ASN A 2 -25.68 58.81 -16.16
CA ASN A 2 -25.82 57.64 -17.06
C ASN A 2 -25.00 57.63 -18.38
N LYS A 3 -24.32 56.55 -18.80
CA LYS A 3 -24.84 55.17 -18.91
C LYS A 3 -23.82 54.25 -19.61
N GLN A 4 -23.91 52.95 -19.31
CA GLN A 4 -23.48 51.77 -20.09
C GLN A 4 -22.00 51.34 -20.04
N ILE A 5 -21.70 50.61 -18.97
CA ILE A 5 -20.77 49.48 -18.96
C ILE A 5 -21.30 48.44 -19.97
N LYS A 6 -20.52 48.10 -21.01
CA LYS A 6 -20.75 46.91 -21.82
C LYS A 6 -19.56 45.98 -21.68
N ASN A 7 -19.72 45.02 -20.79
CA ASN A 7 -18.88 43.84 -20.68
C ASN A 7 -18.92 43.07 -22.01
N PHE A 8 -17.78 42.99 -22.71
CA PHE A 8 -17.55 41.95 -23.70
C PHE A 8 -16.69 40.88 -23.01
N LEU A 9 -17.36 39.83 -22.56
CA LEU A 9 -16.75 38.59 -22.09
C LEU A 9 -15.88 38.03 -23.21
N GLN A 10 -14.56 38.16 -23.08
CA GLN A 10 -13.61 37.40 -23.88
C GLN A 10 -13.63 35.96 -23.38
N SER A 11 -14.19 35.08 -24.22
CA SER A 11 -14.20 33.64 -24.07
C SER A 11 -12.76 33.09 -24.06
N GLY A 12 -12.16 32.98 -22.88
CA GLY A 12 -10.98 32.16 -22.66
C GLY A 12 -11.39 30.70 -22.58
N VAL A 13 -11.18 29.94 -23.65
CA VAL A 13 -11.21 28.47 -23.60
C VAL A 13 -10.05 28.05 -22.71
N ILE A 14 -10.32 27.82 -21.43
CA ILE A 14 -9.40 27.12 -20.54
C ILE A 14 -9.45 25.66 -20.98
N ALA A 15 -8.53 25.27 -21.85
CA ALA A 15 -8.21 23.87 -22.07
C ALA A 15 -7.68 23.33 -20.74
N ALA A 16 -8.59 22.78 -19.92
CA ALA A 16 -8.22 22.00 -18.77
C ALA A 16 -7.48 20.78 -19.31
N CYS A 17 -6.15 20.81 -19.27
CA CYS A 17 -5.35 19.60 -19.34
C CYS A 17 -5.83 18.73 -18.19
N LEU A 18 -6.70 17.76 -18.51
CA LEU A 18 -6.93 16.59 -17.69
C LEU A 18 -5.58 15.87 -17.62
N THR A 19 -4.72 16.31 -16.70
CA THR A 19 -3.70 15.42 -16.17
C THR A 19 -4.48 14.37 -15.39
N ALA A 20 -4.93 13.34 -16.11
CA ALA A 20 -5.15 12.06 -15.47
C ALA A 20 -3.87 11.82 -14.66
N PRO A 21 -3.95 11.58 -13.35
CA PRO A 21 -2.83 10.96 -12.69
C PRO A 21 -2.65 9.63 -13.42
N VAL A 22 -1.72 9.59 -14.37
CA VAL A 22 -1.02 8.35 -14.67
C VAL A 22 -0.56 7.90 -13.29
N PHE A 23 -1.13 6.79 -12.82
CA PHE A 23 -0.61 6.05 -11.69
C PHE A 23 0.78 5.57 -12.11
N SER A 24 1.72 6.50 -12.26
CA SER A 24 3.14 6.25 -12.36
C SER A 24 3.43 5.56 -11.06
N HIS A 25 3.72 4.25 -11.12
CA HIS A 25 4.23 3.41 -10.05
C HIS A 25 4.26 4.17 -8.71
N ALA A 26 3.23 4.02 -7.87
CA ALA A 26 3.49 4.20 -6.44
C ALA A 26 4.67 3.27 -6.16
N ASP A 27 5.81 3.88 -5.90
CA ASP A 27 7.06 3.45 -6.53
C ASP A 27 7.45 2.09 -5.95
N MET A 28 7.49 1.05 -6.77
CA MET A 28 8.00 -0.24 -6.32
C MET A 28 9.41 -0.07 -5.74
N ALA A 29 10.16 0.96 -6.15
CA ALA A 29 11.43 1.32 -5.51
C ALA A 29 11.24 1.76 -4.04
N GLN A 30 10.19 2.51 -3.68
CA GLN A 30 9.89 2.85 -2.28
C GLN A 30 9.50 1.62 -1.47
N VAL A 31 8.68 0.74 -2.05
CA VAL A 31 8.33 -0.56 -1.43
C VAL A 31 9.59 -1.39 -1.19
N MET A 32 10.46 -1.48 -2.19
CA MET A 32 11.69 -2.23 -2.09
C MET A 32 12.73 -1.58 -1.18
N ALA A 33 12.74 -0.25 -1.04
CA ALA A 33 13.57 0.44 -0.05
C ALA A 33 13.21 -0.01 1.38
N LEU A 34 11.91 -0.08 1.70
CA LEU A 34 11.43 -0.58 3.00
C LEU A 34 11.72 -2.07 3.21
N VAL A 35 11.63 -2.88 2.14
CA VAL A 35 11.94 -4.32 2.20
C VAL A 35 13.43 -4.58 2.39
N ASN A 36 14.29 -3.78 1.76
CA ASN A 36 15.74 -3.96 1.82
C ASN A 36 16.38 -3.28 3.04
N ASP A 37 15.77 -2.20 3.54
CA ASP A 37 16.21 -1.51 4.75
C ASP A 37 15.00 -1.12 5.64
N PRO A 38 14.49 -2.06 6.45
CA PRO A 38 13.38 -1.82 7.37
C PRO A 38 13.64 -0.72 8.39
N SER A 39 14.90 -0.37 8.67
CA SER A 39 15.27 0.65 9.66
C SER A 39 14.88 2.07 9.24
N THR A 40 14.64 2.28 7.95
CA THR A 40 14.19 3.57 7.40
C THR A 40 12.71 3.86 7.67
N ALA A 41 11.96 2.86 8.14
CA ALA A 41 10.53 3.01 8.38
C ALA A 41 10.25 3.92 9.59
N PRO A 42 9.22 4.79 9.51
CA PRO A 42 8.80 5.60 10.65
C PRO A 42 8.40 4.74 11.84
N ALA A 43 8.79 5.17 13.04
CA ALA A 43 8.46 4.47 14.27
C ALA A 43 6.93 4.43 14.51
N VAL A 44 6.42 3.25 14.84
CA VAL A 44 5.03 3.00 15.20
C VAL A 44 5.00 2.56 16.66
N LYS A 45 4.22 3.25 17.49
CA LYS A 45 4.15 2.97 18.94
C LYS A 45 3.89 1.49 19.24
N ARG A 46 2.95 0.87 18.51
CA ARG A 46 2.58 -0.55 18.66
C ARG A 46 3.69 -1.54 18.31
N CYS A 47 4.70 -1.10 17.57
CA CYS A 47 5.83 -1.93 17.17
C CYS A 47 7.01 -1.84 18.15
N GLU A 48 6.94 -0.98 19.17
CA GLU A 48 7.92 -0.90 20.26
C GLU A 48 9.39 -0.80 19.80
N GLY A 49 9.63 -0.11 18.68
CA GLY A 49 10.97 0.07 18.11
C GLY A 49 11.45 -1.07 17.21
N ASN A 50 10.66 -2.12 16.99
CA ASN A 50 10.98 -3.17 16.03
C ASN A 50 10.91 -2.64 14.58
N ALA A 51 12.06 -2.64 13.89
CA ALA A 51 12.18 -2.11 12.54
C ALA A 51 11.31 -2.87 11.52
N ASN A 52 11.21 -4.20 11.62
CA ASN A 52 10.41 -5.02 10.70
C ASN A 52 8.92 -4.74 10.85
N CYS A 53 8.42 -4.62 12.08
CA CYS A 53 7.03 -4.23 12.35
C CYS A 53 6.75 -2.81 11.83
N ASN A 54 7.65 -1.84 12.08
CA ASN A 54 7.51 -0.48 11.55
C ASN A 54 7.45 -0.47 10.02
N ALA A 55 8.34 -1.22 9.37
CA ALA A 55 8.39 -1.36 7.92
C ALA A 55 7.13 -2.02 7.38
N PHE A 56 6.63 -3.07 8.02
CA PHE A 56 5.36 -3.70 7.62
C PHE A 56 4.19 -2.71 7.68
N VAL A 57 4.09 -1.88 8.71
CA VAL A 57 3.07 -0.83 8.78
C VAL A 57 3.23 0.17 7.63
N ALA A 58 4.46 0.58 7.31
CA ALA A 58 4.71 1.45 6.17
C ALA A 58 4.31 0.77 4.83
N LEU A 59 4.66 -0.49 4.64
CA LEU A 59 4.31 -1.31 3.47
C LEU A 59 2.80 -1.46 3.32
N SER A 60 2.06 -1.67 4.40
CA SER A 60 0.59 -1.79 4.37
C SER A 60 -0.09 -0.53 3.78
N ARG A 61 0.53 0.64 3.91
CA ARG A 61 0.05 1.90 3.33
C ARG A 61 0.31 1.99 1.83
N GLN A 62 1.27 1.23 1.34
CA GLN A 62 1.65 1.15 -0.08
C GLN A 62 0.83 0.11 -0.86
N TRP A 63 -0.24 -0.44 -0.30
CA TRP A 63 -1.12 -1.42 -0.97
C TRP A 63 -1.63 -1.00 -2.35
N GLN A 64 -1.62 0.30 -2.65
CA GLN A 64 -1.99 0.83 -3.97
C GLN A 64 -1.00 0.49 -5.09
N VAL A 65 0.22 0.02 -4.76
CA VAL A 65 1.20 -0.51 -5.72
C VAL A 65 0.66 -1.71 -6.51
N ILE A 66 -0.25 -2.47 -5.91
CA ILE A 66 -0.87 -3.66 -6.52
C ILE A 66 -1.84 -3.18 -7.62
N PRO A 67 -1.76 -3.66 -8.87
CA PRO A 67 -2.71 -3.31 -9.93
C PRO A 67 -4.18 -3.56 -9.52
N LYS A 68 -5.11 -2.77 -10.05
CA LYS A 68 -6.54 -2.85 -9.67
C LYS A 68 -7.18 -4.19 -10.03
N ASP A 69 -6.66 -4.84 -11.05
CA ASP A 69 -7.08 -6.13 -11.61
C ASP A 69 -6.32 -7.32 -11.00
N ASP A 70 -5.31 -7.09 -10.15
CA ASP A 70 -4.63 -8.19 -9.47
C ASP A 70 -5.55 -8.85 -8.43
N PRO A 71 -5.65 -10.19 -8.37
CA PRO A 71 -6.49 -10.90 -7.41
C PRO A 71 -6.27 -10.51 -5.96
N LEU A 72 -5.06 -10.07 -5.60
CA LEU A 72 -4.75 -9.63 -4.23
C LEU A 72 -5.60 -8.43 -3.77
N ARG A 73 -6.12 -7.62 -4.70
CA ARG A 73 -7.04 -6.52 -4.39
C ARG A 73 -8.33 -7.00 -3.74
N TYR A 74 -8.81 -8.19 -4.11
CA TYR A 74 -10.04 -8.75 -3.55
C TYR A 74 -9.93 -8.91 -2.02
N PHE A 75 -8.83 -9.50 -1.53
CA PHE A 75 -8.60 -9.70 -0.10
C PHE A 75 -8.52 -8.39 0.68
N ILE A 76 -7.92 -7.35 0.09
CA ILE A 76 -7.85 -6.03 0.70
C ILE A 76 -9.24 -5.42 0.87
N TYR A 77 -10.12 -5.56 -0.12
CA TYR A 77 -11.47 -5.00 -0.06
C TYR A 77 -12.41 -5.82 0.83
N SER A 78 -12.28 -7.15 0.82
CA SER A 78 -13.10 -8.03 1.65
C SER A 78 -12.62 -8.12 3.10
N GLY A 79 -11.34 -7.83 3.36
CA GLY A 79 -10.70 -8.07 4.66
C GLY A 79 -10.58 -9.56 4.99
N ASP A 80 -10.75 -10.46 4.03
CA ASP A 80 -10.79 -11.90 4.26
C ASP A 80 -9.37 -12.50 4.36
N LEU A 81 -8.79 -12.38 5.56
CA LEU A 81 -7.50 -12.98 5.89
C LEU A 81 -7.52 -14.51 5.74
N ASN A 82 -8.64 -15.17 6.10
CA ASN A 82 -8.71 -16.62 6.07
C ASN A 82 -8.66 -17.14 4.62
N ALA A 83 -9.34 -16.47 3.69
CA ALA A 83 -9.23 -16.78 2.27
C ALA A 83 -7.81 -16.51 1.74
N LEU A 84 -7.19 -15.39 2.14
CA LEU A 84 -5.82 -15.06 1.74
C LEU A 84 -4.80 -16.12 2.19
N ILE A 85 -4.96 -16.65 3.41
CA ILE A 85 -4.11 -17.75 3.92
C ILE A 85 -4.41 -19.06 3.18
N ARG A 86 -5.69 -19.40 2.98
CA ARG A 86 -6.09 -20.63 2.27
C ARG A 86 -5.61 -20.68 0.83
N GLU A 87 -5.47 -19.53 0.16
CA GLU A 87 -4.90 -19.47 -1.20
C GLU A 87 -3.44 -19.92 -1.28
N GLY A 88 -2.77 -20.13 -0.15
CA GLY A 88 -1.56 -20.96 -0.08
C GLY A 88 -0.47 -20.52 -1.05
N LYS A 89 0.24 -19.45 -0.67
CA LYS A 89 1.55 -19.08 -1.24
C LYS A 89 2.32 -18.34 -0.17
N ASP A 90 2.96 -19.10 0.71
CA ASP A 90 3.78 -18.55 1.78
C ASP A 90 4.91 -17.69 1.20
N LEU A 91 5.38 -16.76 2.02
CA LEU A 91 6.57 -16.01 1.70
C LEU A 91 7.75 -16.99 1.72
N ARG A 92 8.61 -16.89 0.70
CA ARG A 92 9.79 -17.74 0.46
C ARG A 92 11.07 -16.95 0.69
N GLU A 93 11.00 -15.63 0.57
CA GLU A 93 12.12 -14.74 0.81
C GLU A 93 12.22 -14.43 2.30
N GLN A 94 13.37 -14.74 2.90
CA GLN A 94 13.57 -14.57 4.35
C GLN A 94 13.22 -13.15 4.82
N LYS A 95 13.64 -12.12 4.08
CA LYS A 95 13.32 -10.73 4.42
C LYS A 95 11.82 -10.44 4.43
N LEU A 96 11.03 -11.11 3.59
CA LEU A 96 9.57 -10.95 3.56
C LEU A 96 8.93 -11.73 4.71
N MET A 97 9.44 -12.92 5.01
CA MET A 97 9.03 -13.70 6.18
C MET A 97 9.30 -12.94 7.49
N ASP A 98 10.48 -12.34 7.63
CA ASP A 98 10.84 -11.56 8.82
C ASP A 98 9.92 -10.35 9.02
N LEU A 99 9.48 -9.70 7.93
CA LEU A 99 8.49 -8.61 8.00
C LEU A 99 7.11 -9.13 8.45
N ASP A 100 6.70 -10.28 7.93
CA ASP A 100 5.42 -10.91 8.23
C ASP A 100 5.35 -11.43 9.67
N ASP A 101 6.37 -12.16 10.14
CA ASP A 101 6.41 -12.79 11.45
C ASP A 101 6.21 -11.77 12.58
N PHE A 102 6.88 -10.62 12.52
CA PHE A 102 6.71 -9.56 13.51
C PHE A 102 5.35 -8.88 13.40
N ALA A 103 4.84 -8.67 12.19
CA ALA A 103 3.55 -8.05 11.98
C ALA A 103 2.38 -8.95 12.40
N TYR A 104 2.50 -10.26 12.18
CA TYR A 104 1.53 -11.26 12.59
C TYR A 104 1.30 -11.20 14.10
N GLN A 105 2.38 -11.17 14.89
CA GLN A 105 2.29 -11.09 16.34
C GLN A 105 1.52 -9.83 16.80
N VAL A 106 1.73 -8.69 16.14
CA VAL A 106 1.19 -7.40 16.59
C VAL A 106 -0.22 -7.11 16.03
N PHE A 107 -0.48 -7.46 14.77
CA PHE A 107 -1.66 -6.99 14.02
C PHE A 107 -2.65 -8.08 13.62
N ASP A 108 -2.35 -9.36 13.87
CA ASP A 108 -3.33 -10.46 13.78
C ASP A 108 -3.49 -11.18 15.12
N TYR A 109 -2.41 -11.74 15.67
CA TYR A 109 -2.45 -12.51 16.92
C TYR A 109 -2.85 -11.65 18.14
N HIS A 110 -2.30 -10.44 18.25
CA HIS A 110 -2.67 -9.44 19.27
C HIS A 110 -3.47 -8.25 18.69
N ALA A 111 -4.28 -8.49 17.65
CA ALA A 111 -5.15 -7.46 17.10
C ALA A 111 -6.10 -6.90 18.17
N GLU A 112 -6.11 -5.57 18.34
CA GLU A 112 -7.02 -4.88 19.26
C GLU A 112 -8.39 -4.65 18.62
N ASN A 113 -8.45 -4.57 17.29
CA ASN A 113 -9.66 -4.27 16.54
C ASN A 113 -9.56 -4.69 15.06
N GLY A 114 -10.65 -4.52 14.31
CA GLY A 114 -10.71 -4.86 12.89
C GLY A 114 -9.77 -4.04 12.00
N ASN A 115 -9.36 -2.83 12.41
CA ASN A 115 -8.41 -2.04 11.62
C ASN A 115 -7.00 -2.63 11.68
N ASP A 116 -6.59 -3.24 12.79
CA ASP A 116 -5.31 -3.94 12.89
C ASP A 116 -5.28 -5.12 11.92
N ARG A 117 -6.34 -5.93 11.95
CA ARG A 117 -6.45 -7.08 11.05
C ARG A 117 -6.51 -6.63 9.59
N TRP A 118 -7.18 -5.53 9.29
CA TRP A 118 -7.21 -4.96 7.94
C TRP A 118 -5.85 -4.40 7.49
N LEU A 119 -5.09 -3.79 8.41
CA LEU A 119 -3.71 -3.39 8.18
C LEU A 119 -2.83 -4.60 7.87
N TYR A 120 -2.99 -5.69 8.63
CA TYR A 120 -2.30 -6.95 8.41
C TYR A 120 -2.59 -7.52 7.02
N VAL A 121 -3.87 -7.61 6.62
CA VAL A 121 -4.27 -8.06 5.28
C VAL A 121 -3.62 -7.22 4.18
N LYS A 122 -3.63 -5.88 4.31
CA LYS A 122 -2.97 -5.00 3.33
C LYS A 122 -1.47 -5.27 3.22
N GLY A 123 -0.78 -5.36 4.35
CA GLY A 123 0.66 -5.63 4.38
C GLY A 123 0.99 -6.98 3.76
N LEU A 124 0.27 -8.04 4.14
CA LEU A 124 0.48 -9.39 3.60
C LEU A 124 0.23 -9.45 2.08
N CYS A 125 -0.79 -8.75 1.57
CA CYS A 125 -1.00 -8.61 0.13
C CYS A 125 0.18 -7.91 -0.56
N VAL A 126 0.75 -6.86 0.04
CA VAL A 126 1.93 -6.18 -0.51
C VAL A 126 3.14 -7.12 -0.53
N LEU A 127 3.41 -7.86 0.55
CA LEU A 127 4.52 -8.81 0.60
C LEU A 127 4.38 -9.92 -0.47
N LYS A 128 3.17 -10.49 -0.62
CA LYS A 128 2.89 -11.49 -1.67
C LYS A 128 3.07 -10.91 -3.08
N TYR A 129 2.67 -9.65 -3.30
CA TYR A 129 2.86 -8.97 -4.57
C TYR A 129 4.34 -8.70 -4.87
N VAL A 130 5.11 -8.24 -3.88
CA VAL A 130 6.56 -8.06 -3.97
C VAL A 130 7.25 -9.37 -4.30
N GLN A 131 6.94 -10.46 -3.58
CA GLN A 131 7.47 -11.78 -3.88
C GLN A 131 7.25 -12.19 -5.34
N ARG A 132 6.01 -12.03 -5.83
CA ARG A 132 5.64 -12.40 -7.21
C ARG A 132 6.33 -11.55 -8.28
N THR A 133 6.66 -10.29 -7.99
CA THR A 133 7.11 -9.35 -9.03
C THR A 133 8.60 -9.06 -8.99
N GLN A 134 9.22 -9.15 -7.80
CA GLN A 134 10.62 -8.79 -7.58
C GLN A 134 11.52 -10.02 -7.35
N PHE A 135 10.95 -11.13 -6.86
CA PHE A 135 11.71 -12.32 -6.47
C PHE A 135 11.33 -13.59 -7.24
N ALA A 136 10.22 -13.59 -7.99
CA ALA A 136 9.78 -14.76 -8.76
C ALA A 136 10.22 -14.73 -10.23
N GLN A 137 11.24 -13.93 -10.58
CA GLN A 137 11.89 -14.04 -11.89
C GLN A 137 12.89 -15.21 -11.88
N PRO A 138 13.02 -15.96 -12.98
CA PRO A 138 13.80 -17.19 -13.07
C PRO A 138 15.30 -17.00 -12.81
#